data_AF-A0A0N4VNM8-F1
#
_entry.id   AF-A0A0N4VNM8-F1
#
_cell.length_a   1.000
_cell.length_b   1.000
_cell.length_c   1.000
_cell.angle_alpha   90.00
_cell.angle_beta   90.00
_cell.angle_gamma   90.00
#
_symmetry.space_group_name_H-M   'P 1'
#
loop_
_entity.id
_entity.type
_entity.pdbx_description
1 polymer ?
#
loop_
_entity_poly.entity_id
_entity_poly.type
_entity_poly.pdbx_seq_one_letter_code
_entity_poly.pdbx_strand_id
1 'polypeptide(L)'
;MNKCCCCCVKKTNIPYQLQFQYWSLSIYIAIAYALGVHLLQKYQEHRKPRQLRIPLCLWNASLAIFSIFATFRFGEEFFYTVGGHPFRHTVCYSINPTGPASFWACAFALSKVAELGDTFFVVMRKKPLIFLHWYHHAVVLVYSWNSGNQKST
;
A
#
# COMPACT_ATOMS: atom_id res chain seq x y z
N MET A 1 32.41 13.25 7.57
CA MET A 1 32.64 12.80 6.18
C MET A 1 32.64 11.28 6.14
N ASN A 2 31.48 10.62 6.27
CA ASN A 2 31.33 9.17 6.08
C ASN A 2 30.22 8.98 5.06
N LYS A 3 30.65 8.84 3.80
CA LYS A 3 29.79 8.57 2.65
C LYS A 3 29.17 7.18 2.87
N CYS A 4 27.87 7.12 3.16
CA CYS A 4 27.10 5.89 2.98
C CYS A 4 27.12 5.57 1.49
N CYS A 5 27.85 4.52 1.11
CA CYS A 5 28.08 4.08 -0.25
C CYS A 5 26.80 4.14 -1.11
N CYS A 6 26.90 4.88 -2.22
CA CYS A 6 26.07 4.72 -3.41
C CYS A 6 25.99 3.24 -3.79
N CYS A 7 24.84 2.61 -3.57
CA CYS A 7 24.55 1.34 -4.23
C CYS A 7 23.87 1.67 -5.57
N CYS A 8 24.62 1.46 -6.65
CA CYS A 8 24.13 1.48 -8.02
C CYS A 8 22.95 0.50 -8.14
N VAL A 9 21.72 1.02 -8.16
CA VAL A 9 20.50 0.21 -8.36
C VAL A 9 20.51 -0.30 -9.80
N LYS A 10 21.05 -1.50 -10.01
CA LYS A 10 20.94 -2.22 -11.28
C LYS A 10 19.44 -2.43 -11.60
N LYS A 11 19.03 -1.93 -12.77
CA LYS A 11 17.72 -2.12 -13.42
C LYS A 11 17.41 -3.62 -13.60
N THR A 12 16.59 -4.23 -12.74
CA THR A 12 16.07 -5.59 -13.05
C THR A 12 14.66 -5.91 -12.53
N ASN A 13 14.04 -5.11 -11.64
CA ASN A 13 12.67 -5.36 -11.17
C ASN A 13 11.67 -4.31 -11.70
N ILE A 14 11.08 -4.61 -12.87
CA ILE A 14 10.14 -3.77 -13.64
C ILE A 14 8.94 -3.24 -12.81
N PRO A 15 8.23 -4.03 -11.98
CA PRO A 15 7.07 -3.52 -11.23
C PRO A 15 7.45 -2.58 -10.08
N TYR A 16 8.59 -2.82 -9.42
CA TYR A 16 9.12 -1.94 -8.37
C TYR A 16 9.58 -0.60 -8.96
N GLN A 17 10.25 -0.61 -10.11
CA GLN A 17 10.70 0.61 -10.78
C GLN A 17 9.54 1.52 -11.24
N LEU A 18 8.43 0.94 -11.71
CA LEU A 18 7.21 1.69 -12.10
C LEU A 18 6.61 2.44 -10.90
N GLN A 19 6.47 1.78 -9.75
CA GLN A 19 5.97 2.39 -8.52
C GLN A 19 6.80 3.64 -8.14
N PHE A 20 8.13 3.56 -8.25
CA PHE A 20 9.06 4.61 -7.85
C PHE A 20 9.19 5.75 -8.88
N GLN A 21 9.01 5.45 -10.17
CA GLN A 21 9.05 6.46 -11.24
C GLN A 21 7.78 7.32 -11.26
N TYR A 22 6.63 6.74 -10.88
CA TYR A 22 5.30 7.36 -10.97
C TYR A 22 4.71 7.71 -9.60
N TRP A 23 5.48 8.31 -8.69
CA TRP A 23 4.94 8.76 -7.39
C TRP A 23 3.74 9.72 -7.51
N SER A 24 3.74 10.59 -8.52
CA SER A 24 2.65 11.51 -8.81
C SER A 24 1.33 10.77 -9.08
N LEU A 25 1.39 9.52 -9.55
CA LEU A 25 0.23 8.66 -9.76
C LEU A 25 -0.52 8.42 -8.44
N SER A 26 0.17 8.31 -7.30
CA SER A 26 -0.48 8.16 -5.99
C SER A 26 -1.35 9.37 -5.63
N ILE A 27 -0.92 10.58 -5.99
CA ILE A 27 -1.69 11.81 -5.80
C ILE A 27 -2.91 11.80 -6.72
N TYR A 28 -2.74 11.45 -7.99
CA TYR A 28 -3.87 11.34 -8.92
C TYR A 28 -4.88 10.26 -8.48
N ILE A 29 -4.41 9.12 -7.98
CA ILE A 29 -5.25 8.05 -7.41
C ILE A 29 -5.99 8.56 -6.17
N ALA A 30 -5.33 9.26 -5.25
CA ALA A 30 -5.96 9.79 -4.05
C ALA A 30 -7.04 10.84 -4.37
N ILE A 31 -6.77 11.74 -5.33
CA ILE A 31 -7.76 12.72 -5.80
C ILE A 31 -8.93 12.01 -6.50
N ALA A 32 -8.64 11.08 -7.42
CA ALA A 32 -9.66 10.30 -8.11
C ALA A 32 -10.51 9.47 -7.13
N TYR A 33 -9.90 8.93 -6.08
CA TYR A 33 -10.57 8.21 -5.00
C TYR A 33 -11.52 9.12 -4.22
N ALA A 34 -11.06 10.30 -3.79
CA ALA A 34 -11.91 11.26 -3.07
C ALA A 34 -13.10 11.71 -3.93
N LEU A 35 -12.87 12.06 -5.20
CA LEU A 35 -13.93 12.40 -6.15
C LEU A 35 -14.87 11.22 -6.37
N GLY A 36 -14.33 10.01 -6.55
CA GLY A 36 -15.09 8.78 -6.71
C GLY A 36 -16.03 8.51 -5.54
N VAL A 37 -15.57 8.68 -4.30
CA VAL A 37 -16.39 8.52 -3.09
C VAL A 37 -17.55 9.52 -3.09
N HIS A 38 -17.30 10.81 -3.38
CA HIS A 38 -18.36 11.83 -3.43
C HIS A 38 -19.36 11.59 -4.57
N LEU A 39 -18.89 11.23 -5.76
CA LEU A 39 -19.75 10.89 -6.90
C LEU A 39 -20.60 9.66 -6.60
N LEU A 40 -20.02 8.65 -5.95
CA LEU A 40 -20.71 7.40 -5.61
C LEU A 40 -21.75 7.63 -4.51
N GLN A 41 -21.49 8.50 -3.53
CA GLN A 41 -22.47 8.93 -2.54
C GLN A 41 -23.67 9.61 -3.21
N LYS A 42 -23.43 10.56 -4.13
CA LYS A 42 -24.48 11.25 -4.89
C LYS A 42 -25.26 10.29 -5.79
N TYR A 43 -24.58 9.37 -6.47
CA TYR A 43 -25.21 8.34 -7.30
C TYR A 43 -26.07 7.37 -6.47
N GLN A 44 -25.62 7.03 -5.27
CA GLN A 44 -26.36 6.14 -4.37
C GLN A 44 -27.61 6.79 -3.77
N GLU A 45 -27.71 8.13 -3.73
CA GLU A 45 -28.87 8.84 -3.16
C GLU A 45 -30.20 8.32 -3.74
N HIS A 46 -30.28 8.18 -5.06
CA HIS A 46 -31.49 7.76 -5.79
C HIS A 46 -31.72 6.24 -5.89
N ARG A 47 -30.86 5.39 -5.29
CA ARG A 47 -30.94 3.92 -5.43
C ARG A 47 -31.24 3.22 -4.11
N LYS A 48 -31.81 2.00 -4.15
CA LYS A 48 -32.02 1.18 -2.94
C LYS A 48 -30.69 0.60 -2.45
N PRO A 49 -30.47 0.46 -1.12
CA PRO A 49 -29.23 -0.09 -0.57
C PRO A 49 -29.05 -1.55 -1.00
N ARG A 50 -27.86 -1.90 -1.48
CA ARG A 50 -27.55 -3.30 -1.83
C ARG A 50 -27.00 -4.04 -0.60
N GLN A 51 -27.49 -5.24 -0.34
CA GLN A 51 -26.93 -6.09 0.72
C GLN A 51 -25.68 -6.84 0.24
N LEU A 52 -24.54 -6.15 0.22
CA LEU A 52 -23.24 -6.70 -0.19
C LEU A 52 -22.42 -7.20 1.01
N ARG A 53 -23.07 -7.80 2.02
CA ARG A 53 -22.40 -8.25 3.25
C ARG A 53 -21.41 -9.40 2.98
N ILE A 54 -21.80 -10.37 2.15
CA ILE A 54 -20.96 -11.55 1.85
C ILE A 54 -19.73 -11.15 1.02
N PRO A 55 -19.85 -10.38 -0.09
CA PRO A 55 -18.67 -9.90 -0.82
C PRO A 55 -17.70 -9.09 0.05
N LEU A 56 -18.23 -8.24 0.94
CA LEU A 56 -17.41 -7.48 1.88
C LEU A 56 -16.64 -8.39 2.84
N CYS A 57 -17.31 -9.41 3.38
CA CYS A 57 -16.66 -10.38 4.25
C CYS A 57 -15.55 -11.15 3.52
N LEU A 58 -15.82 -11.62 2.30
CA LEU A 58 -14.83 -12.32 1.48
C LEU A 58 -13.65 -11.42 1.10
N TRP A 59 -13.90 -10.15 0.80
CA TRP A 59 -12.86 -9.15 0.52
C TRP A 59 -11.97 -8.89 1.73
N ASN A 60 -12.57 -8.68 2.91
CA ASN A 60 -11.80 -8.45 4.12
C ASN A 60 -11.05 -9.71 4.58
N ALA A 61 -11.63 -10.90 4.35
CA ALA A 61 -10.95 -12.17 4.60
C ALA A 61 -9.74 -12.38 3.66
N SER A 62 -9.86 -12.05 2.37
CA SER A 62 -8.74 -12.17 1.44
C SER A 62 -7.61 -11.21 1.79
N LEU A 63 -7.93 -9.97 2.18
CA LEU A 63 -6.94 -9.01 2.67
C LEU A 63 -6.28 -9.47 3.98
N ALA A 64 -7.03 -10.08 4.90
CA ALA A 64 -6.47 -10.64 6.14
C ALA A 64 -5.48 -11.77 5.86
N ILE A 65 -5.84 -12.71 4.98
CA ILE A 65 -4.95 -13.82 4.57
C ILE A 65 -3.70 -13.26 3.89
N PHE A 66 -3.85 -12.31 2.97
CA PHE A 66 -2.72 -11.65 2.32
C PHE A 66 -1.79 -10.98 3.34
N SER A 67 -2.34 -10.27 4.33
CA SER A 67 -1.57 -9.59 5.38
C SER A 67 -0.76 -10.58 6.23
N ILE A 68 -1.36 -11.73 6.58
CA ILE A 68 -0.67 -12.80 7.31
C ILE A 68 0.51 -13.34 6.49
N PHE A 69 0.29 -13.68 5.22
CA PHE A 69 1.36 -14.17 4.33
C PHE A 69 2.47 -13.14 4.12
N ALA A 70 2.10 -11.87 3.89
CA ALA A 70 3.07 -10.80 3.75
C ALA A 70 3.90 -10.63 5.03
N THR A 71 3.27 -10.68 6.21
CA THR A 71 3.96 -10.56 7.50
C THR A 71 4.91 -11.71 7.75
N PHE A 72 4.52 -12.97 7.47
CA PHE A 72 5.43 -14.11 7.60
C PHE A 72 6.66 -13.97 6.70
N ARG A 73 6.44 -13.62 5.43
CA ARG A 73 7.53 -13.56 4.46
C ARG A 73 8.46 -12.36 4.65
N PHE A 74 7.93 -11.22 5.09
CA PHE A 74 8.74 -10.08 5.54
C PHE A 74 9.43 -10.35 6.86
N GLY A 75 8.75 -11.01 7.80
CA GLY A 75 9.26 -11.35 9.11
C GLY A 75 10.51 -12.22 9.01
N GLU A 76 10.51 -13.23 8.12
CA GLU A 76 11.67 -14.08 7.88
C GLU A 76 12.93 -13.29 7.49
N GLU A 77 12.79 -12.35 6.54
CA GLU A 77 13.90 -11.47 6.11
C GLU A 77 14.35 -10.53 7.24
N PHE A 78 13.40 -10.04 8.04
CA PHE A 78 13.67 -9.18 9.19
C PHE A 78 14.43 -9.93 10.28
N PHE A 79 13.99 -11.13 10.67
CA PHE A 79 14.67 -11.97 11.67
C PHE A 79 16.06 -12.41 11.20
N TYR A 80 16.22 -12.73 9.92
CA TYR A 80 17.53 -13.04 9.33
C TYR A 80 18.48 -11.84 9.42
N THR A 81 18.00 -10.64 9.09
CA THR A 81 18.80 -9.41 9.13
C THR A 81 19.14 -8.97 10.56
N VAL A 82 18.22 -9.13 11.51
CA VAL A 82 18.43 -8.81 12.94
C VAL A 82 19.36 -9.81 13.61
N GLY A 83 19.27 -11.10 13.27
CA GLY A 83 20.09 -12.16 13.86
C GLY A 83 21.51 -12.22 13.30
N GLY A 84 21.72 -11.81 12.05
CA GLY A 84 23.02 -11.94 11.35
C GLY A 84 23.86 -10.67 11.24
N HIS A 85 23.29 -9.47 11.47
CA HIS A 85 23.99 -8.20 11.25
C HIS A 85 23.83 -7.22 12.43
N PRO A 86 24.81 -6.32 12.66
CA PRO A 86 24.71 -5.29 13.69
C PRO A 86 23.55 -4.33 13.38
N PHE A 87 22.90 -3.81 14.42
CA PHE A 87 21.68 -2.97 14.36
C PHE A 87 21.75 -1.81 13.34
N ARG A 88 22.94 -1.26 13.09
CA ARG A 88 23.16 -0.25 12.04
C ARG A 88 22.82 -0.75 10.63
N HIS A 89 23.07 -2.02 10.31
CA HIS A 89 22.68 -2.61 9.04
C HIS A 89 21.17 -2.79 8.94
N THR A 90 20.48 -3.17 10.01
CA THR A 90 19.02 -3.32 10.01
C THR A 90 18.27 -1.98 9.86
N VAL A 91 18.85 -0.89 10.38
CA VAL A 91 18.23 0.45 10.36
C VAL A 91 18.68 1.28 9.15
N CYS A 92 19.94 1.17 8.71
CA CYS A 92 20.48 2.02 7.64
C CYS A 92 20.49 1.35 6.26
N TYR A 93 20.39 0.02 6.15
CA TYR A 93 20.26 -0.65 4.85
C TYR A 93 18.79 -0.94 4.54
N SER A 94 18.28 -0.28 3.51
CA SER A 94 16.99 -0.61 2.91
C SER A 94 17.03 -1.99 2.25
N ILE A 95 15.88 -2.66 2.23
CA ILE A 95 15.62 -3.97 1.58
C ILE A 95 16.44 -4.14 0.30
N ASN A 96 17.14 -5.28 0.19
CA ASN A 96 17.87 -5.63 -1.02
C ASN A 96 16.93 -5.57 -2.24
N PRO A 97 17.20 -4.71 -3.24
CA PRO A 97 16.30 -4.49 -4.38
C PRO A 97 16.20 -5.70 -5.34
N THR A 98 17.11 -6.66 -5.19
CA THR A 98 17.13 -7.95 -5.91
C THR A 98 16.51 -9.09 -5.11
N GLY A 99 16.19 -8.86 -3.84
CA GLY A 99 15.61 -9.86 -2.97
C GLY A 99 14.09 -10.02 -3.16
N PRO A 100 13.53 -11.18 -2.78
CA PRO A 100 12.09 -11.42 -2.77
C PRO A 100 11.32 -10.37 -1.95
N ALA A 101 11.95 -9.76 -0.94
CA ALA A 101 11.40 -8.68 -0.14
C ALA A 101 10.93 -7.45 -0.96
N SER A 102 11.56 -7.14 -2.11
CA SER A 102 11.12 -6.01 -2.96
C SER A 102 9.76 -6.28 -3.64
N PHE A 103 9.50 -7.52 -4.03
CA PHE A 103 8.22 -7.95 -4.57
C PHE A 103 7.12 -7.86 -3.51
N TRP A 104 7.39 -8.36 -2.30
CA TRP A 104 6.45 -8.28 -1.19
C TRP A 104 6.20 -6.83 -0.75
N ALA A 105 7.17 -5.92 -0.88
CA ALA A 105 6.99 -4.49 -0.60
C ALA A 105 6.02 -3.84 -1.59
N CYS A 106 6.15 -4.17 -2.88
CA CYS A 106 5.21 -3.74 -3.90
C CYS A 106 3.82 -4.33 -3.64
N ALA A 107 3.73 -5.62 -3.32
CA ALA A 107 2.47 -6.28 -2.98
C ALA A 107 1.80 -5.63 -1.74
N PHE A 108 2.57 -5.23 -0.74
CA PHE A 108 2.07 -4.50 0.43
C PHE A 108 1.56 -3.09 0.06
N ALA A 109 2.23 -2.38 -0.84
CA ALA A 109 1.73 -1.11 -1.33
C ALA A 109 0.43 -1.28 -2.16
N LEU A 110 0.33 -2.36 -2.94
CA LEU A 110 -0.89 -2.72 -3.68
C LEU A 110 -2.05 -3.10 -2.74
N SER A 111 -1.78 -3.73 -1.59
CA SER A 111 -2.84 -4.03 -0.63
C SER A 111 -3.47 -2.77 -0.03
N LYS A 112 -2.71 -1.67 0.12
CA LYS A 112 -3.27 -0.35 0.51
C LYS A 112 -4.20 0.23 -0.54
N VAL A 113 -3.96 -0.03 -1.82
CA VAL A 113 -4.90 0.31 -2.90
C VAL A 113 -6.15 -0.56 -2.79
N ALA A 114 -5.99 -1.86 -2.50
CA ALA A 114 -7.12 -2.77 -2.31
C ALA A 114 -7.96 -2.43 -1.06
N GLU A 115 -7.36 -1.89 0.00
CA GLU A 115 -8.08 -1.38 1.18
C GLU A 115 -9.06 -0.25 0.82
N LEU A 116 -8.80 0.55 -0.22
CA LEU A 116 -9.75 1.56 -0.71
C LEU A 116 -11.08 0.92 -1.17
N GLY A 117 -11.04 -0.33 -1.62
CA GLY A 117 -12.22 -1.09 -2.04
C GLY A 117 -13.24 -1.28 -0.91
N ASP A 118 -12.82 -1.33 0.36
CA ASP A 118 -13.73 -1.45 1.51
C ASP A 118 -14.72 -0.28 1.55
N THR A 119 -14.21 0.94 1.35
CA THR A 119 -15.02 2.16 1.32
C THR A 119 -16.05 2.16 0.17
N PHE A 120 -15.70 1.59 -0.98
CA PHE A 120 -16.61 1.43 -2.10
C PHE A 120 -17.80 0.53 -1.73
N PHE A 121 -17.53 -0.61 -1.10
CA PHE A 121 -18.59 -1.51 -0.62
C PHE A 121 -19.45 -0.88 0.49
N VAL A 122 -18.85 -0.08 1.38
CA VAL A 122 -19.57 0.65 2.44
C VAL A 122 -20.53 1.70 1.85
N VAL A 123 -20.10 2.48 0.85
CA VAL A 123 -20.94 3.46 0.14
C VAL A 123 -22.10 2.76 -0.56
N MET A 124 -21.83 1.63 -1.25
CA MET A 124 -22.88 0.86 -1.94
C MET A 124 -23.93 0.24 -1.01
N ARG A 125 -23.64 0.19 0.29
CA ARG A 125 -24.56 -0.26 1.34
C ARG A 125 -25.30 0.90 2.02
N LYS A 126 -25.10 2.15 1.58
CA LYS A 126 -25.61 3.37 2.22
C LYS A 126 -25.26 3.48 3.70
N LYS A 127 -24.07 2.98 4.09
CA LYS A 127 -23.59 3.13 5.46
C LYS A 127 -22.88 4.48 5.59
N PRO A 128 -23.02 5.17 6.74
CA PRO A 128 -22.35 6.45 6.94
C PRO A 128 -20.84 6.21 6.91
N LEU A 129 -20.16 6.83 5.93
CA LEU A 129 -18.71 6.89 5.92
C LEU A 129 -18.26 8.00 6.87
N ILE A 130 -17.49 7.63 7.89
CA ILE A 130 -16.81 8.63 8.73
C ILE A 130 -15.69 9.29 7.94
N PHE A 131 -15.52 10.60 8.11
CA PHE A 131 -14.47 11.38 7.43
C PHE A 131 -13.08 10.77 7.65
N LEU A 132 -12.79 10.39 8.89
CA LEU A 132 -11.50 9.84 9.29
C LEU A 132 -11.13 8.58 8.50
N HIS A 133 -12.09 7.73 8.14
CA HIS A 133 -11.81 6.45 7.51
C HIS A 133 -11.31 6.62 6.08
N TRP A 134 -12.06 7.31 5.22
CA TRP A 134 -11.64 7.50 3.83
C TRP A 134 -10.44 8.46 3.72
N TYR A 135 -10.32 9.44 4.62
CA TYR A 135 -9.15 10.31 4.70
C TYR A 135 -7.89 9.53 5.10
N HIS A 136 -7.98 8.70 6.14
CA HIS A 136 -6.88 7.85 6.58
C HIS A 136 -6.41 6.94 5.44
N HIS A 137 -7.33 6.24 4.75
CA HIS A 137 -6.96 5.35 3.64
C HIS A 137 -6.30 6.10 2.46
N ALA A 138 -6.73 7.33 2.17
CA ALA A 138 -6.09 8.15 1.15
C ALA A 138 -4.66 8.58 1.54
N VAL A 139 -4.47 9.04 2.77
CA VAL A 139 -3.15 9.52 3.25
C VAL A 139 -2.15 8.38 3.39
N VAL A 140 -2.54 7.23 3.95
CA VAL A 140 -1.63 6.08 4.09
C VAL A 140 -1.19 5.52 2.74
N LEU A 141 -2.05 5.57 1.72
CA LEU A 141 -1.69 5.19 0.35
C LEU A 141 -0.63 6.12 -0.23
N VAL A 142 -0.82 7.44 -0.11
CA VAL A 142 0.16 8.43 -0.58
C VAL A 142 1.46 8.27 0.18
N TYR A 143 1.39 8.04 1.49
CA TYR A 143 2.57 7.85 2.33
C TYR A 143 3.37 6.59 1.95
N SER A 144 2.70 5.44 1.77
CA SER A 144 3.36 4.19 1.35
C SER A 144 4.04 4.30 -0.01
N TRP A 145 3.46 5.05 -0.93
CA TRP A 145 4.05 5.28 -2.26
C TRP A 145 5.21 6.29 -2.19
N ASN A 146 5.08 7.32 -1.36
CA ASN A 146 6.12 8.32 -1.16
C ASN A 146 7.32 7.80 -0.36
N SER A 147 7.17 6.80 0.51
CA SER A 147 8.32 6.19 1.19
C SER A 147 9.31 5.53 0.22
N GLY A 148 8.86 5.21 -1.00
CA GLY A 148 9.76 4.76 -2.07
C GLY A 148 10.58 5.88 -2.73
N ASN A 149 10.18 7.16 -2.62
CA ASN A 149 10.78 8.26 -3.38
C ASN A 149 12.19 8.72 -2.93
N GLN A 150 12.97 7.88 -2.25
CA GLN A 150 14.37 8.22 -1.97
C GLN A 150 15.22 8.12 -3.25
N LYS A 151 15.10 9.13 -4.12
CA LYS A 151 16.13 9.47 -5.09
C LYS A 151 17.28 10.08 -4.30
N SER A 152 18.25 9.26 -3.96
CA SER A 152 19.54 9.74 -3.45
C SER A 152 20.20 10.52 -4.58
N THR A 153 20.24 11.84 -4.45
CA THR A 153 21.07 12.71 -5.29
C THR A 153 22.52 12.58 -4.84
#